data_AF-A0A662XRG6-F1
#
_entry.id   AF-A0A662XRG6-F1
#
_cell.length_a   1.000
_cell.length_b   1.000
_cell.length_c   1.000
_cell.angle_alpha   90.00
_cell.angle_beta   90.00
_cell.angle_gamma   90.00
#
_symmetry.space_group_name_H-M   'P 1'
#
loop_
_entity.id
_entity.type
_entity.pdbx_description
1 polymer ?
#
loop_
_entity_poly.entity_id
_entity_poly.type
_entity_poly.pdbx_seq_one_letter_code
_entity_poly.pdbx_strand_id
1 'polypeptide(L)' 'MATTAVKKYRFTREDFKSLETKPLHFDMVFDITEAKVKVTLQTTLKHVGKQPLSELKLNSKELEIVTVGCFDVFTPL' A
#
# COMPACT_ATOMS: atom_id res chain seq x y z
N MET A 1 20.84 -42.18 2.20
CA MET A 1 20.70 -40.88 1.49
C MET A 1 19.82 -40.00 2.35
N ALA A 2 20.31 -38.88 2.87
CA ALA A 2 19.54 -38.00 3.75
C ALA A 2 18.65 -37.09 2.90
N THR A 3 17.33 -37.29 2.95
CA THR A 3 16.34 -36.41 2.36
C THR A 3 16.28 -35.10 3.15
N THR A 4 16.81 -34.03 2.57
CA THR A 4 16.75 -32.69 3.16
C THR A 4 15.29 -32.22 3.17
N ALA A 5 14.72 -31.97 4.34
CA ALA A 5 13.36 -31.47 4.48
C ALA A 5 13.25 -30.10 3.79
N VAL A 6 12.45 -30.03 2.71
CA VAL A 6 12.19 -28.78 2.00
C VAL A 6 11.34 -27.89 2.91
N LYS A 7 11.93 -26.83 3.45
CA LYS A 7 11.20 -25.80 4.21
C LYS A 7 10.12 -25.21 3.30
N LYS A 8 8.84 -25.43 3.65
CA LYS A 8 7.70 -24.80 2.97
C LYS A 8 7.60 -23.35 3.42
N TYR A 9 8.21 -22.44 2.66
CA TYR A 9 8.04 -21.02 2.87
C TYR A 9 6.73 -20.54 2.23
N ARG A 10 6.06 -19.59 2.88
CA ARG A 10 4.83 -18.96 2.36
C ARG A 10 5.09 -18.12 1.10
N PHE A 11 6.30 -17.60 0.96
CA PHE A 11 6.74 -16.79 -0.18
C PHE A 11 8.14 -17.23 -0.60
N THR A 12 8.43 -17.18 -1.90
CA THR A 12 9.75 -17.38 -2.49
C THR A 12 10.26 -16.06 -3.09
N ARG A 13 11.52 -16.04 -3.55
CA ARG A 13 12.14 -14.82 -4.10
C ARG A 13 11.36 -14.28 -5.31
N GLU A 14 10.77 -15.19 -6.08
CA GLU A 14 10.02 -14.91 -7.30
C GLU A 14 8.70 -14.15 -7.04
N ASP A 15 8.18 -14.23 -5.80
CA ASP A 15 6.98 -13.50 -5.37
C ASP A 15 7.25 -12.00 -5.18
N PHE A 16 8.51 -11.61 -4.99
CA PHE A 16 8.90 -10.22 -4.73
C PHE A 16 9.25 -9.49 -6.03
N LYS A 17 8.22 -9.17 -6.81
CA LYS A 17 8.35 -8.36 -8.03
C LYS A 17 8.29 -6.87 -7.72
N SER A 18 8.83 -6.05 -8.61
CA SER A 18 8.69 -4.60 -8.50
C SER A 18 7.23 -4.20 -8.59
N LEU A 19 6.80 -3.29 -7.71
CA LEU A 19 5.46 -2.74 -7.76
C LEU A 19 5.35 -1.71 -8.89
N GLU A 20 4.32 -1.85 -9.70
CA GLU A 20 4.03 -0.92 -10.80
C GLU A 20 3.42 0.40 -10.32
N THR A 21 2.90 0.45 -9.09
CA THR A 21 2.40 1.69 -8.47
C THR A 21 3.31 2.07 -7.32
N LYS A 22 3.83 3.30 -7.35
CA LYS A 22 4.81 3.81 -6.38
C LYS A 22 4.30 5.07 -5.70
N PRO A 23 4.41 5.20 -4.37
CA PRO A 23 4.11 6.45 -3.69
C PRO A 23 5.15 7.51 -4.05
N LEU A 24 4.68 8.72 -4.34
CA LEU A 24 5.50 9.91 -4.53
C LEU A 24 5.49 10.78 -3.27
N HIS A 25 4.29 11.02 -2.73
CA HIS A 25 4.06 11.83 -1.55
C HIS A 25 3.13 11.10 -0.60
N PHE A 26 3.36 11.29 0.70
CA PHE A 26 2.66 10.58 1.76
C PHE A 26 2.45 11.54 2.93
N ASP A 27 1.30 12.21 2.92
CA ASP A 27 0.96 13.24 3.88
C ASP A 27 0.01 12.65 4.92
N MET A 28 0.43 12.68 6.18
CA MET A 28 -0.33 12.11 7.29
C MET A 28 -0.63 13.16 8.33
N VAL A 29 -1.89 13.19 8.76
CA VAL A 29 -2.32 13.94 9.94
C VAL A 29 -2.82 12.97 10.98
N PHE A 30 -2.22 13.05 12.18
CA PHE A 30 -2.62 12.28 13.35
C PHE A 30 -3.39 13.20 14.29
N ASP A 31 -4.65 12.87 14.52
CA ASP A 31 -5.50 13.49 15.54
C ASP A 31 -5.59 12.50 16.71
N ILE A 32 -4.87 12.81 17.79
CA ILE A 32 -4.65 11.92 18.92
C ILE A 32 -5.41 12.47 20.12
N THR A 33 -6.29 11.62 20.67
CA THR A 33 -6.99 11.84 21.93
C THR A 33 -6.71 10.67 22.87
N GLU A 34 -7.06 10.78 24.15
CA GLU A 34 -6.93 9.67 25.10
C GLU A 34 -7.72 8.42 24.67
N ALA A 35 -8.85 8.61 23.99
CA ALA A 35 -9.75 7.51 23.61
C ALA A 35 -9.40 6.88 22.25
N LYS A 36 -8.83 7.65 21.31
CA LYS A 36 -8.59 7.19 19.94
C LYS A 36 -7.51 7.97 19.23
N VAL A 37 -6.91 7.32 18.23
CA VAL A 37 -6.06 7.93 17.22
C VAL A 37 -6.79 7.89 15.89
N LYS A 38 -7.10 9.06 15.33
CA LYS A 38 -7.61 9.19 13.96
C LYS A 38 -6.46 9.56 13.04
N VAL A 39 -6.29 8.79 11.97
CA VAL A 39 -5.28 9.07 10.94
C VAL A 39 -6.00 9.50 9.67
N THR A 40 -5.62 10.65 9.14
CA THR A 40 -5.99 11.05 7.78
C THR A 40 -4.76 10.93 6.91
N LEU A 41 -4.85 10.07 5.89
CA LEU A 41 -3.77 9.84 4.94
C LEU A 41 -4.17 10.38 3.57
N GLN A 42 -3.32 11.24 3.01
CA GLN A 42 -3.37 11.64 1.62
C GLN A 42 -2.09 11.17 0.92
N THR A 43 -2.25 10.45 -0.19
CA THR A 43 -1.11 9.84 -0.91
C THR A 43 -1.17 10.17 -2.38
N THR A 44 -0.06 10.66 -2.93
CA THR A 44 0.12 10.77 -4.38
C THR A 44 0.82 9.52 -4.87
N LEU A 45 0.22 8.80 -5.82
CA LEU A 45 0.76 7.57 -6.39
C LEU A 45 1.07 7.76 -7.87
N LYS A 46 2.21 7.23 -8.31
CA LYS A 46 2.56 7.14 -9.73
C LYS A 46 2.48 5.69 -10.18
N HIS A 47 1.68 5.43 -11.21
CA HIS A 47 1.67 4.16 -11.91
C HIS A 47 2.69 4.18 -13.06
N VAL A 48 3.52 3.14 -13.16
CA VAL A 48 4.54 2.95 -14.20
C VAL A 48 4.33 1.65 -14.99
N GLY A 49 3.22 0.96 -14.77
CA GLY A 49 2.84 -0.22 -15.55
C GLY A 49 2.47 0.17 -16.98
N LYS A 50 2.55 -0.82 -17.89
CA LYS A 50 2.23 -0.61 -19.31
C LYS A 50 0.74 -0.47 -19.57
N GLN A 51 -0.08 -1.07 -18.71
CA GLN A 51 -1.53 -1.07 -18.82
C GLN A 51 -2.12 -0.08 -17.80
N PRO A 52 -3.27 0.55 -18.09
CA PRO A 52 -3.96 1.37 -17.10
C PRO A 52 -4.28 0.59 -15.82
N LEU A 53 -4.17 1.25 -14.67
CA LEU A 53 -4.47 0.66 -13.36
C LEU A 53 -5.99 0.58 -13.15
N SER A 54 -6.54 -0.63 -13.02
CA SER A 54 -7.96 -0.85 -12.72
C SER A 54 -8.26 -1.03 -11.24
N GLU A 55 -7.28 -1.47 -10.45
CA GLU A 55 -7.43 -1.75 -9.01
C GLU A 55 -6.15 -1.32 -8.27
N LEU A 56 -6.32 -0.63 -7.14
CA LEU A 56 -5.23 -0.28 -6.24
C LEU A 56 -5.39 -1.04 -4.92
N LYS A 57 -4.47 -1.98 -4.65
CA LYS A 57 -4.45 -2.72 -3.38
C LYS A 57 -3.59 -2.00 -2.36
N LEU A 58 -4.21 -1.58 -1.26
CA LEU A 58 -3.53 -1.01 -0.11
C LEU A 58 -3.61 -1.98 1.07
N ASN A 59 -2.52 -2.10 1.82
CA ASN A 59 -2.50 -2.94 3.01
C ASN A 59 -3.08 -2.18 4.19
N SER A 60 -3.98 -2.81 4.93
CA SER A 60 -4.50 -2.32 6.19
C SER A 60 -4.50 -3.44 7.21
N LYS A 61 -4.06 -3.19 8.44
CA LYS A 61 -4.10 -4.14 9.54
C LYS A 61 -4.62 -3.45 10.79
N GLU A 62 -5.67 -4.01 11.39
CA GLU A 62 -6.25 -3.50 12.65
C GLU A 62 -6.68 -2.02 12.55
N LEU A 63 -7.27 -1.63 11.41
CA LEU A 63 -7.78 -0.29 11.16
C LEU A 63 -9.28 -0.32 10.86
N GLU A 64 -10.02 0.66 11.39
CA GLU A 64 -11.37 0.99 10.95
C GLU A 64 -11.30 2.02 9.82
N ILE A 65 -11.76 1.64 8.63
CA ILE A 65 -11.76 2.54 7.47
C ILE A 65 -13.04 3.37 7.48
N VAL A 66 -12.91 4.64 7.87
CA VAL A 66 -14.05 5.57 7.95
C VAL A 66 -14.43 6.12 6.57
N THR A 67 -13.45 6.47 5.74
CA THR A 67 -13.68 7.05 4.41
C THR A 67 -12.50 6.79 3.49
N VAL A 68 -12.79 6.54 2.20
CA VAL A 68 -11.79 6.46 1.12
C VAL A 68 -12.26 7.36 -0.01
N GLY A 69 -11.35 8.16 -0.56
CA GLY A 69 -11.63 9.03 -1.68
C GLY A 69 -10.43 9.12 -2.62
N CYS A 70 -10.71 9.32 -3.91
CA CYS A 70 -9.72 9.72 -4.90
C CYS A 70 -9.95 11.21 -5.17
N PHE A 71 -8.98 12.05 -4.84
CA PHE A 71 -9.02 13.48 -5.12
C PHE A 71 -8.17 13.75 -6.37
N ASP A 72 -8.61 14.69 -7.21
CA ASP A 72 -8.23 14.92 -8.61
C ASP A 72 -6.75 14.72 -9.03
N VAL A 73 -6.59 14.50 -10.34
CA VAL A 73 -5.31 14.39 -11.06
C VAL A 73 -4.37 15.49 -10.63
N PHE A 74 -3.23 15.11 -10.03
CA PHE A 74 -2.15 16.03 -9.69
C PHE A 74 -1.79 16.90 -10.92
N THR A 75 -2.13 18.19 -10.85
CA THR A 75 -1.68 19.21 -11.81
C THR A 75 -0.50 19.93 -11.16
N PRO A 76 0.75 19.67 -11.58
CA PRO A 76 1.88 20.46 -11.10
C PRO A 76 1.72 21.93 -11.51
N LEU A 77 2.06 22.83 -10.59
CA LEU A 77 2.16 24.27 -10.84
C LEU A 77 3.26 24.60 -11.85
#